data_AF-A0A1H3URR4-F1
#
_entry.id   AF-A0A1H3URR4-F1
#
_cell.length_a   1.000
_cell.length_b   1.000
_cell.length_c   1.000
_cell.angle_alpha   90.00
_cell.angle_beta   90.00
_cell.angle_gamma   90.00
#
_symmetry.space_group_name_H-M   'P 1'
#
loop_
_entity.id
_entity.type
_entity.pdbx_description
1 polymer ?
#
loop_
_entity_poly.entity_id
_entity_poly.type
_entity_poly.pdbx_seq_one_letter_code
_entity_poly.pdbx_strand_id
1 'polypeptide(L)'
;MTDLFAAPATLPRPALHLGQAVHVNARTAWLPATVISIAHTRIGIAYAAELPVSIPLADAVVPWVVRPADGVRLRPVHALCSGDDLVAADGSTVTVATAWQGRDRWWVISFIDGQRAVVPPNTIVRLTDPTPQVSVNGIPL
;
A
#
# COMPACT_ATOMS: atom_id res chain seq x y z
N MET A 1 12.81 -16.50 -16.16
CA MET A 1 12.36 -15.11 -15.93
C MET A 1 10.95 -15.21 -15.40
N THR A 2 10.76 -14.95 -14.12
CA THR A 2 9.44 -15.00 -13.48
C THR A 2 9.01 -13.56 -13.30
N ASP A 3 7.96 -13.13 -13.99
CA ASP A 3 7.37 -11.81 -13.81
C ASP A 3 6.84 -11.70 -12.37
N LEU A 4 7.45 -10.82 -11.57
CA LEU A 4 7.11 -10.60 -10.16
C LEU A 4 5.73 -9.96 -9.96
N PHE A 5 5.04 -9.55 -11.03
CA PHE A 5 3.76 -8.85 -10.98
C PHE A 5 2.76 -9.43 -11.96
N ALA A 6 2.02 -10.45 -11.53
CA ALA A 6 0.87 -10.99 -12.25
C ALA A 6 -0.38 -10.10 -12.06
N ALA A 7 -1.21 -10.04 -13.11
CA ALA A 7 -2.56 -9.46 -13.06
C ALA A 7 -3.39 -10.09 -11.92
N PRO A 8 -4.34 -9.35 -11.31
CA PRO A 8 -4.91 -9.76 -10.02
C PRO A 8 -5.72 -11.05 -10.16
N ALA A 9 -5.13 -12.16 -9.72
CA ALA A 9 -5.89 -13.30 -9.21
C ALA A 9 -6.87 -12.76 -8.17
N THR A 10 -8.12 -13.20 -8.24
CA THR A 10 -9.20 -12.84 -7.31
C THR A 10 -8.66 -12.90 -5.89
N LEU A 11 -8.33 -11.75 -5.32
CA LEU A 11 -7.61 -11.70 -4.06
C LEU A 11 -8.50 -12.37 -3.01
N PRO A 12 -7.97 -13.33 -2.23
CA PRO A 12 -8.73 -13.93 -1.15
C PRO A 12 -9.26 -12.80 -0.27
N ARG A 13 -10.52 -12.90 0.18
CA ARG A 13 -11.09 -11.94 1.12
C ARG A 13 -10.09 -11.77 2.25
N PRO A 14 -9.51 -10.57 2.45
CA PRO A 14 -8.64 -10.38 3.59
C PRO A 14 -9.48 -10.68 4.84
N ALA A 15 -8.95 -11.53 5.71
CA ALA A 15 -9.52 -11.76 7.03
C ALA A 15 -9.30 -10.47 7.82
N LEU A 16 -10.27 -9.56 7.75
CA LEU A 16 -10.25 -8.29 8.45
C LEU A 16 -10.98 -8.41 9.78
N HIS A 17 -10.55 -7.64 10.77
CA HIS A 17 -11.16 -7.57 12.10
C HIS A 17 -11.53 -6.12 12.45
N LEU A 18 -12.53 -5.93 13.32
CA LEU A 18 -12.90 -4.60 13.81
C LEU A 18 -11.72 -3.97 14.56
N GLY A 19 -11.50 -2.68 14.35
CA GLY A 19 -10.36 -1.95 14.92
C GLY A 19 -9.03 -2.19 14.20
N GLN A 20 -8.98 -3.05 13.18
CA GLN A 20 -7.76 -3.31 12.43
C GLN A 20 -7.34 -2.10 11.60
N ALA A 21 -6.06 -1.74 11.70
CA ALA A 21 -5.43 -0.79 10.80
C ALA A 21 -5.36 -1.38 9.38
N VAL A 22 -5.81 -0.59 8.41
CA VAL A 22 -5.89 -0.98 7.01
C VAL A 22 -5.44 0.16 6.11
N HIS A 23 -5.14 -0.18 4.87
CA HIS A 23 -5.04 0.79 3.79
C HIS A 23 -6.24 0.66 2.88
N VAL A 24 -6.76 1.79 2.39
CA VAL A 24 -7.91 1.85 1.48
C VAL A 24 -7.51 2.51 0.17
N ASN A 25 -7.76 1.84 -0.95
CA ASN A 25 -7.50 2.40 -2.28
C ASN A 25 -8.58 3.42 -2.69
N ALA A 26 -8.24 4.70 -2.60
CA ALA A 26 -9.02 5.84 -3.07
C ALA A 26 -8.44 6.35 -4.40
N ARG A 27 -8.91 5.76 -5.52
CA ARG A 27 -8.71 6.24 -6.90
C ARG A 27 -7.30 6.81 -7.18
N THR A 28 -6.26 6.04 -6.85
CA THR A 28 -4.79 6.28 -7.04
C THR A 28 -3.97 6.44 -5.77
N ALA A 29 -4.59 6.56 -4.59
CA ALA A 29 -3.87 6.59 -3.32
C ALA A 29 -4.37 5.50 -2.38
N TRP A 30 -3.45 4.76 -1.76
CA TRP A 30 -3.78 3.92 -0.60
C TRP A 30 -3.66 4.79 0.66
N LEU A 31 -4.77 4.98 1.35
CA LEU A 31 -4.88 5.87 2.50
C LEU A 31 -5.01 5.05 3.79
N PRO A 32 -4.34 5.45 4.89
CA PRO A 32 -4.46 4.76 6.18
C PRO A 32 -5.86 4.96 6.75
N ALA A 33 -6.47 3.87 7.19
CA ALA A 33 -7.79 3.85 7.81
C ALA A 33 -7.89 2.73 8.86
N THR A 34 -8.98 2.74 9.61
CA THR A 34 -9.31 1.73 10.61
C THR A 34 -10.64 1.09 10.24
N VAL A 35 -10.75 -0.23 10.33
CA VAL A 35 -12.02 -0.94 10.10
C VAL A 35 -12.97 -0.67 11.26
N ILE A 36 -14.12 -0.06 10.98
CA ILE A 36 -15.16 0.25 11.98
C ILE A 36 -16.40 -0.62 11.84
N SER A 37 -16.61 -1.24 10.68
CA SER A 37 -17.66 -2.24 10.49
C SER A 37 -17.29 -3.25 9.41
N ILE A 38 -17.82 -4.47 9.51
CA ILE A 38 -17.60 -5.53 8.53
C ILE A 38 -18.96 -6.10 8.16
N ALA A 39 -19.38 -5.87 6.93
CA ALA A 39 -20.55 -6.47 6.33
C ALA A 39 -20.15 -7.45 5.24
N HIS A 40 -21.09 -8.29 4.81
CA HIS A 40 -20.81 -9.28 3.77
C HIS A 40 -20.32 -8.65 2.46
N THR A 41 -20.78 -7.45 2.10
CA THR A 41 -20.42 -6.81 0.81
C THR A 41 -19.63 -5.52 0.96
N ARG A 42 -19.43 -5.03 2.19
CA ARG A 42 -18.82 -3.73 2.46
C ARG A 42 -18.02 -3.76 3.76
N ILE A 43 -16.95 -2.99 3.79
CA ILE A 43 -16.13 -2.72 4.97
C ILE A 43 -16.31 -1.25 5.30
N GLY A 44 -16.77 -0.97 6.51
CA GLY A 44 -16.79 0.39 7.02
C GLY A 44 -15.42 0.81 7.49
N ILE A 45 -15.02 2.03 7.16
CA ILE A 45 -13.67 2.54 7.42
C ILE A 45 -13.74 3.92 8.08
N ALA A 46 -12.78 4.20 8.95
CA ALA A 46 -12.51 5.53 9.48
C ALA A 46 -11.08 5.93 9.08
N TYR A 47 -10.93 7.00 8.30
CA TYR A 47 -9.61 7.51 7.93
C TYR A 47 -8.92 8.15 9.12
N ALA A 48 -7.60 7.99 9.23
CA ALA A 48 -6.82 8.51 10.34
C ALA A 48 -6.54 10.03 10.29
N ALA A 49 -6.85 10.70 9.17
CA ALA A 49 -6.63 12.13 8.97
C ALA A 49 -7.85 12.80 8.32
N GLU A 50 -8.01 14.12 8.52
CA GLU A 50 -8.92 14.95 7.73
C GLU A 50 -8.53 14.84 6.25
N LEU A 51 -9.37 14.14 5.47
CA LEU A 51 -9.14 14.01 4.05
C LEU A 51 -9.28 15.40 3.39
N PRO A 52 -8.46 15.72 2.38
CA PRO A 52 -8.71 16.90 1.57
C PRO A 52 -10.13 16.86 1.01
N VAL A 53 -10.83 17.99 1.11
CA VAL A 53 -12.27 18.22 0.86
C VAL A 53 -12.78 17.69 -0.51
N SER A 54 -11.87 17.37 -1.44
CA SER A 54 -12.18 16.84 -2.76
C SER A 54 -12.34 15.32 -2.84
N ILE A 55 -12.11 14.56 -1.77
CA ILE A 55 -12.27 13.10 -1.77
C ILE A 55 -13.65 12.76 -1.20
N PRO A 56 -14.61 12.27 -2.00
CA PRO A 56 -15.86 11.77 -1.45
C PRO A 56 -15.54 10.61 -0.49
N LEU A 57 -15.81 10.82 0.80
CA LEU A 57 -15.63 9.81 1.85
C LEU A 57 -16.47 8.58 1.48
N ALA A 58 -15.85 7.42 1.43
CA ALA A 58 -16.56 6.16 1.38
C ALA A 58 -16.57 5.58 2.79
N ASP A 59 -17.59 5.93 3.59
CA ASP A 59 -17.82 5.33 4.92
C ASP A 59 -18.01 3.81 4.84
N ALA A 60 -18.28 3.30 3.64
CA ALA A 60 -18.35 1.89 3.33
C ALA A 60 -17.72 1.61 1.96
N VAL A 61 -16.65 0.83 1.94
CA VAL A 61 -15.92 0.45 0.72
C VAL A 61 -16.04 -1.05 0.45
N VAL A 62 -15.80 -1.43 -0.79
CA VAL A 62 -15.79 -2.84 -1.19
C VAL A 62 -14.54 -3.56 -0.62
N PRO A 63 -14.63 -4.83 -0.19
CA PRO A 63 -13.51 -5.50 0.50
C PRO A 63 -12.19 -5.52 -0.27
N TRP A 64 -12.23 -5.54 -1.60
CA TRP A 64 -11.03 -5.58 -2.45
C TRP A 64 -10.28 -4.25 -2.56
N VAL A 65 -10.86 -3.14 -2.10
CA VAL A 65 -10.14 -1.87 -1.96
C VAL A 65 -9.54 -1.69 -0.57
N VAL A 66 -9.67 -2.69 0.32
CA VAL A 66 -9.12 -2.67 1.68
C VAL A 66 -8.04 -3.73 1.80
N ARG A 67 -6.91 -3.38 2.44
CA ARG A 67 -5.84 -4.33 2.76
C ARG A 67 -5.38 -4.16 4.21
N PRO A 68 -5.05 -5.26 4.91
CA PRO A 68 -4.38 -5.20 6.19
C PRO A 68 -3.14 -4.27 6.16
N ALA A 69 -2.98 -3.45 7.19
CA ALA A 69 -1.72 -2.75 7.43
C ALA A 69 -0.81 -3.67 8.25
N ASP A 70 -0.31 -4.75 7.63
CA ASP A 70 0.55 -5.80 8.24
C ASP A 70 1.93 -5.30 8.72
N GLY A 71 2.01 -4.10 9.31
CA GLY A 71 3.26 -3.46 9.73
C GLY A 71 4.14 -3.07 8.54
N VAL A 72 3.55 -2.66 7.42
CA VAL A 72 4.27 -2.32 6.20
C VAL A 72 3.73 -1.01 5.66
N ARG A 73 4.59 0.00 5.53
CA ARG A 73 4.23 1.30 4.96
C ARG A 73 4.02 1.19 3.45
N LEU A 74 2.95 1.78 2.92
CA LEU A 74 2.75 1.91 1.48
C LEU A 74 3.30 3.24 0.97
N ARG A 75 3.99 3.22 -0.18
CA ARG A 75 4.53 4.43 -0.80
C ARG A 75 4.40 4.38 -2.32
N PRO A 76 3.99 5.48 -2.98
CA PRO A 76 4.01 5.52 -4.43
C PRO A 76 5.43 5.35 -4.97
N VAL A 77 5.57 4.64 -6.09
CA VAL A 77 6.87 4.28 -6.67
C VAL A 77 7.74 5.51 -6.97
N HIS A 78 7.12 6.63 -7.32
CA HIS A 78 7.84 7.88 -7.63
C HIS A 78 8.49 8.56 -6.42
N ALA A 79 8.14 8.12 -5.21
CA ALA A 79 8.69 8.64 -3.96
C ALA A 79 9.73 7.68 -3.34
N LEU A 80 10.16 6.65 -4.07
CA LEU A 80 11.18 5.72 -3.60
C LEU A 80 12.56 6.36 -3.59
N CYS A 81 13.28 6.06 -2.52
CA CYS A 81 14.66 6.46 -2.30
C CYS A 81 15.59 5.26 -2.38
N SER A 82 16.86 5.50 -2.70
CA SER A 82 17.91 4.49 -2.51
C SER A 82 17.96 4.10 -1.03
N GLY A 83 18.07 2.79 -0.76
CA GLY A 83 18.07 2.21 0.58
C GLY A 83 16.69 1.90 1.14
N ASP A 84 15.60 2.28 0.46
CA ASP A 84 14.25 1.83 0.84
C ASP A 84 14.17 0.30 0.68
N ASP A 85 13.82 -0.41 1.74
CA ASP A 85 13.56 -1.84 1.72
C ASP A 85 12.09 -2.10 1.37
N LEU A 86 11.84 -2.92 0.35
CA LEU A 86 10.51 -3.24 -0.14
C LEU A 86 10.14 -4.69 0.10
N VAL A 87 8.86 -4.97 0.29
CA VAL A 87 8.32 -6.33 0.35
C VAL A 87 7.88 -6.76 -1.04
N ALA A 88 8.56 -7.75 -1.60
CA ALA A 88 8.22 -8.38 -2.87
C ALA A 88 6.93 -9.22 -2.77
N ALA A 89 6.42 -9.68 -3.91
CA ALA A 89 5.17 -10.44 -3.99
C ALA A 89 5.25 -11.80 -3.27
N ASP A 90 6.43 -12.40 -3.19
CA ASP A 90 6.72 -13.64 -2.46
C ASP A 90 6.97 -13.42 -0.95
N GLY A 91 6.88 -12.17 -0.48
CA GLY A 91 7.12 -11.79 0.91
C GLY A 91 8.58 -11.56 1.27
N SER A 92 9.52 -11.74 0.32
CA SER A 92 10.93 -11.42 0.53
C SER A 92 11.16 -9.90 0.57
N THR A 93 12.25 -9.49 1.22
CA THR A 93 12.69 -8.10 1.24
C THR A 93 13.68 -7.82 0.11
N VAL A 94 13.46 -6.75 -0.65
CA VAL A 94 14.37 -6.26 -1.70
C VAL A 94 14.71 -4.79 -1.46
N THR A 95 16.00 -4.47 -1.47
CA THR A 95 16.46 -3.09 -1.22
C THR A 95 16.60 -2.31 -2.51
N VAL A 96 16.00 -1.12 -2.56
CA VAL A 96 16.06 -0.21 -3.71
C VAL A 96 17.47 0.38 -3.83
N ALA A 97 18.09 0.23 -4.99
CA ALA A 97 19.29 0.98 -5.35
C ALA A 97 18.92 2.32 -6.00
N THR A 98 17.92 2.34 -6.89
CA THR A 98 17.43 3.57 -7.51
C THR A 98 16.07 3.33 -8.17
N ALA A 99 15.26 4.38 -8.27
CA ALA A 99 14.00 4.38 -9.00
C ALA A 99 13.94 5.59 -9.94
N TRP A 100 13.56 5.38 -11.19
CA TRP A 100 13.43 6.46 -12.17
C TRP A 100 12.32 6.19 -13.18
N GLN A 101 11.85 7.25 -13.83
CA GLN A 101 10.86 7.13 -14.90
C GLN A 101 11.56 6.84 -16.25
N GLY A 102 11.17 5.73 -16.89
CA GLY A 102 11.59 5.37 -18.24
C GLY A 102 10.85 6.15 -19.34
N ARG A 103 11.22 5.90 -20.60
CA ARG A 103 10.68 6.62 -21.77
C ARG A 103 9.16 6.49 -21.91
N ASP A 104 8.60 5.34 -21.55
CA ASP A 104 7.16 5.07 -21.66
C ASP A 104 6.35 5.55 -20.46
N ARG A 105 6.94 6.39 -19.59
CA ARG A 105 6.38 6.88 -18.32
C ARG A 105 6.24 5.83 -17.23
N TRP A 106 6.58 4.57 -17.52
CA TRP A 106 6.71 3.50 -16.52
C TRP A 106 7.91 3.77 -15.62
N TRP A 107 7.80 3.34 -14.36
CA TRP A 107 8.90 3.40 -13.42
C TRP A 107 9.76 2.15 -13.53
N VAL A 108 11.07 2.36 -13.52
CA VAL A 108 12.06 1.30 -13.38
C VAL A 108 12.64 1.41 -11.98
N ILE A 109 12.54 0.32 -11.22
CA ILE A 109 13.18 0.17 -9.91
C ILE A 109 14.36 -0.77 -10.12
N SER A 110 15.56 -0.34 -9.77
CA SER A 110 16.73 -1.23 -9.65
C SER A 110 16.97 -1.56 -8.19
N PHE A 111 17.27 -2.82 -7.93
CA PHE A 111 17.58 -3.34 -6.61
C PHE A 111 19.09 -3.52 -6.45
N ILE A 112 19.56 -3.59 -5.19
CA ILE A 112 21.00 -3.73 -4.87
C ILE A 112 21.58 -5.05 -5.41
N ASP A 113 20.75 -6.10 -5.52
CA ASP A 113 21.14 -7.40 -6.11
C ASP A 113 21.30 -7.36 -7.64
N GLY A 114 21.08 -6.20 -8.27
CA GLY A 114 21.15 -6.00 -9.72
C GLY A 114 19.86 -6.33 -10.46
N GLN A 115 18.83 -6.86 -9.79
CA GLN A 115 17.53 -7.08 -10.40
C GLN A 115 16.81 -5.76 -10.68
N ARG A 116 15.82 -5.84 -11.59
CA ARG A 116 14.99 -4.70 -11.97
C ARG A 116 13.52 -5.08 -12.03
N ALA A 117 12.68 -4.14 -11.61
CA ALA A 117 11.24 -4.19 -11.82
C ALA A 117 10.80 -3.01 -12.67
N VAL A 118 9.89 -3.25 -13.61
CA VAL A 118 9.26 -2.20 -14.44
C VAL A 118 7.79 -2.17 -14.08
N VAL A 119 7.32 -1.03 -13.60
CA VAL A 119 5.98 -0.90 -13.02
C VAL A 119 5.23 0.32 -13.56
N PRO A 120 3.89 0.28 -13.62
CA PRO A 120 3.09 1.41 -14.07
C PRO A 120 3.32 2.71 -13.27
N PRO A 121 3.01 3.89 -13.85
CA PRO A 121 3.14 5.21 -13.20
C PRO A 121 2.49 5.33 -11.82
N ASN A 122 1.36 4.65 -11.64
CA ASN A 122 0.52 4.74 -10.43
C ASN A 122 0.79 3.58 -9.45
N THR A 123 1.91 2.88 -9.63
CA THR A 123 2.30 1.78 -8.73
C THR A 123 2.60 2.30 -7.34
N ILE A 124 2.09 1.58 -6.35
CA ILE A 124 2.38 1.79 -4.93
C ILE A 124 3.04 0.52 -4.43
N VAL A 125 4.16 0.66 -3.74
CA VAL A 125 4.96 -0.45 -3.22
C VAL A 125 4.85 -0.52 -1.69
N ARG A 126 5.19 -1.69 -1.16
CA ARG A 126 5.24 -2.03 0.25
C ARG A 126 6.66 -1.83 0.77
N LEU A 127 6.86 -1.01 1.80
CA LEU A 127 8.14 -0.83 2.50
C LEU A 127 8.18 -1.74 3.74
N THR A 128 9.34 -2.30 4.06
CA THR A 128 9.53 -3.10 5.30
C THR A 128 9.44 -2.27 6.57
N ASP A 129 9.64 -0.95 6.48
CA ASP A 129 9.44 -0.06 7.62
C ASP A 129 8.04 -0.28 8.20
N PRO A 130 7.94 -0.52 9.51
CA PRO A 130 6.65 -0.55 10.18
C PRO A 130 5.92 0.74 9.87
N THR A 131 4.61 0.64 9.61
CA THR A 131 3.74 1.81 9.60
C THR A 131 4.08 2.58 10.88
N PRO A 132 4.58 3.83 10.81
CA PRO A 132 5.00 4.54 12.01
C PRO A 132 3.82 4.52 12.97
N GLN A 133 4.07 4.11 14.21
CA GLN A 133 3.04 4.10 15.26
C GLN A 133 2.42 5.49 15.28
N VAL A 134 1.15 5.56 14.86
CA VAL A 134 0.41 6.81 14.95
C VAL A 134 0.18 7.00 16.43
N SER A 135 0.87 7.96 17.03
CA SER A 135 0.63 8.36 18.41
C SER A 135 -0.26 9.59 18.42
N VAL A 136 -1.31 9.56 19.24
CA VAL A 136 -2.11 10.75 19.53
C VAL A 136 -1.63 11.27 20.88
N ASN A 137 -1.03 12.46 20.89
CA ASN A 137 -0.43 13.08 22.08
C ASN A 137 0.63 12.22 22.78
N GLY A 138 1.49 11.54 22.01
CA GLY A 138 2.57 10.70 22.55
C GLY A 138 2.11 9.37 23.14
N ILE A 139 0.82 9.06 23.07
CA ILE A 139 0.27 7.73 23.38
C ILE A 139 0.23 6.94 22.07
N PRO A 140 0.97 5.82 21.95
CA PRO A 140 0.85 4.95 20.79
C PRO A 140 -0.58 4.42 20.69
N LEU A 141 -1.21 4.54 19.52
CA LEU A 141 -2.42 3.80 19.20
C LEU A 141 -2.10 2.32 18.96
#